data_AF-A0A2G2X291-F1
#
_entry.id   AF-A0A2G2X291-F1
#
_cell.length_a   1.000
_cell.length_b   1.000
_cell.length_c   1.000
_cell.angle_alpha   90.00
_cell.angle_beta   90.00
_cell.angle_gamma   90.00
#
_symmetry.space_group_name_H-M   'P 1'
#
loop_
_entity.id
_entity.type
_entity.pdbx_description
1 polymer ?
#
loop_
_entity_poly.entity_id
_entity_poly.type
_entity_poly.pdbx_seq_one_letter_code
_entity_poly.pdbx_strand_id
1 'polypeptide(L)' 'MLVMAPPKSLQKLDLINTIQCLGVAYHFEGEIEESLSCVYTCYEELIGEVDGNDLNPIALCFRLLRQ' A
#
# COMPACT_ATOMS: atom_id res chain seq x y z
N MET A 1 -2.87 -11.42 -8.38
CA MET A 1 -3.67 -11.47 -7.13
C MET A 1 -2.87 -10.78 -6.05
N LEU A 2 -3.38 -9.67 -5.50
CA LEU A 2 -2.67 -8.86 -4.48
C LEU A 2 -2.29 -9.67 -3.23
N VAL A 3 -2.95 -10.81 -3.02
CA VAL A 3 -2.72 -11.76 -1.93
C VAL A 3 -1.30 -12.39 -1.94
N MET A 4 -0.61 -12.46 -3.07
CA MET A 4 0.70 -13.16 -3.15
C MET A 4 1.92 -12.28 -2.80
N ALA A 5 1.76 -10.96 -2.71
CA ALA A 5 2.85 -10.07 -2.28
C ALA A 5 2.93 -10.05 -0.74
N PRO A 6 4.14 -9.98 -0.14
CA PRO A 6 4.29 -9.88 1.30
C PRO A 6 3.41 -8.74 1.83
N PRO A 7 2.57 -8.99 2.86
CA PRO A 7 1.55 -8.05 3.31
C PRO A 7 2.12 -6.72 3.82
N LYS A 8 3.43 -6.67 4.10
CA LYS A 8 4.16 -5.55 4.68
C LYS A 8 5.21 -4.96 3.72
N SER A 9 4.98 -4.98 2.40
CA SER A 9 5.97 -4.48 1.43
C SER A 9 5.52 -3.17 0.77
N LEU A 10 6.46 -2.23 0.58
CA LEU A 10 6.24 -1.00 -0.19
C LEU A 10 5.80 -1.30 -1.63
N GLN A 11 6.28 -2.39 -2.22
CA GLN A 11 5.87 -2.88 -3.54
C GLN A 11 4.36 -3.12 -3.63
N LYS A 12 3.72 -3.49 -2.51
CA LYS A 12 2.27 -3.70 -2.46
C LYS A 12 1.51 -2.37 -2.57
N LEU A 13 2.03 -1.30 -1.96
CA LEU A 13 1.48 0.06 -2.12
C LEU A 13 1.64 0.57 -3.56
N ASP A 14 2.79 0.32 -4.19
CA ASP A 14 3.00 0.67 -5.61
C ASP A 14 2.04 -0.08 -6.54
N LEU A 15 1.76 -1.35 -6.25
CA LEU A 15 0.80 -2.15 -7.01
C LEU A 15 -0.62 -1.61 -6.86
N ILE A 16 -1.06 -1.31 -5.64
CA ILE A 16 -2.38 -0.68 -5.38
C ILE A 16 -2.48 0.64 -6.13
N ASN A 17 -1.46 1.48 -6.03
CA ASN A 17 -1.41 2.75 -6.75
C ASN A 17 -1.54 2.56 -8.26
N THR A 18 -0.81 1.60 -8.82
CA THR A 18 -0.86 1.28 -10.25
C THR A 18 -2.27 0.84 -10.67
N ILE A 19 -2.90 -0.05 -9.90
CA ILE A 19 -4.28 -0.53 -10.15
C ILE A 19 -5.28 0.63 -10.13
N GLN A 20 -5.16 1.54 -9.16
CA GLN A 20 -6.00 2.74 -9.08
C GLN A 20 -5.77 3.69 -10.27
N CYS A 21 -4.51 3.96 -10.63
CA CYS A 21 -4.17 4.80 -11.79
C CYS A 21 -4.65 4.21 -13.12
N LEU A 22 -4.71 2.88 -13.23
CA LEU A 22 -5.25 2.18 -14.40
C LEU A 22 -6.78 2.18 -14.45
N GLY A 23 -7.47 2.63 -13.39
CA GLY A 23 -8.93 2.69 -13.34
C GLY A 23 -9.60 1.32 -13.21
N VAL A 24 -8.85 0.29 -12.80
CA VAL A 24 -9.34 -1.10 -12.69
C VAL A 24 -9.50 -1.56 -11.24
N ALA A 25 -9.42 -0.63 -10.28
CA ALA A 25 -9.49 -0.93 -8.84
C ALA A 25 -10.80 -1.60 -8.40
N TYR A 26 -11.92 -1.34 -9.09
CA TYR A 26 -13.22 -1.93 -8.78
C TYR A 26 -13.24 -3.46 -8.88
N HIS A 27 -12.32 -4.05 -9.65
CA HIS A 27 -12.16 -5.50 -9.72
C HIS A 27 -11.47 -6.12 -8.49
N PHE A 28 -10.83 -5.28 -7.67
CA PHE A 28 -9.93 -5.71 -6.59
C PHE A 28 -10.27 -5.04 -5.25
N GLU A 29 -11.47 -4.45 -5.09
CA GLU A 29 -11.83 -3.67 -3.89
C GLU A 29 -11.54 -4.40 -2.59
N GLY A 30 -12.01 -5.65 -2.44
CA GLY A 30 -11.75 -6.44 -1.23
C GLY A 30 -10.28 -6.76 -0.99
N GLU A 31 -9.51 -7.02 -2.06
CA GLU A 31 -8.07 -7.27 -1.95
C GLU A 31 -7.30 -6.00 -1.56
N ILE A 32 -7.72 -4.85 -2.09
CA ILE A 32 -7.14 -3.54 -1.77
C ILE A 32 -7.44 -3.18 -0.32
N GLU A 33 -8.68 -3.34 0.14
CA GLU A 33 -9.10 -3.05 1.51
C GLU A 33 -8.33 -3.92 2.52
N GLU A 34 -8.26 -5.23 2.30
CA GLU A 34 -7.47 -6.15 3.14
C GLU A 34 -6.00 -5.73 3.18
N SER A 35 -5.44 -5.37 2.03
CA SER A 35 -4.05 -4.96 1.92
C SER A 35 -3.75 -3.64 2.64
N LEU A 36 -4.62 -2.64 2.52
CA LEU A 36 -4.50 -1.36 3.22
C LEU A 36 -4.68 -1.52 4.74
N SER A 37 -5.58 -2.42 5.17
CA SER A 37 -5.75 -2.78 6.59
C SER A 37 -4.48 -3.41 7.18
N CYS A 38 -3.83 -4.32 6.45
CA CYS A 38 -2.52 -4.87 6.83
C CYS A 38 -1.45 -3.78 6.94
N VAL A 39 -1.39 -2.87 5.95
CA VAL A 39 -0.43 -1.76 5.96
C VAL A 39 -0.65 -0.85 7.17
N TYR A 40 -1.90 -0.52 7.50
CA TYR A 40 -2.21 0.30 8.67
C TYR A 40 -1.76 -0.39 9.97
N THR A 41 -2.05 -1.68 10.11
CA THR A 41 -1.67 -2.46 11.30
C THR A 41 -0.15 -2.59 11.45
N CYS A 42 0.59 -2.61 10.34
CA CYS A 42 2.04 -2.77 10.33
C CYS A 42 2.78 -1.47 9.96
N TYR A 43 2.13 -0.32 10.10
CA TYR A 43 2.65 0.97 9.64
C TYR A 43 4.00 1.33 10.28
N GLU A 44 4.13 1.13 11.60
CA GLU A 44 5.37 1.43 12.32
C GLU A 44 6.54 0.55 11.87
N GLU A 45 6.28 -0.74 11.61
CA GLU A 45 7.29 -1.66 11.05
C GLU A 45 7.67 -1.26 9.62
N LEU A 46 6.68 -0.93 8.79
CA LEU A 46 6.86 -0.55 7.39
C LEU A 46 7.70 0.73 7.25
N ILE A 47 7.42 1.74 8.07
CA ILE A 47 8.16 3.02 8.03
C ILE A 47 9.50 2.91 8.77
N GLY A 48 9.60 2.04 9.77
CA GLY A 48 10.88 1.78 10.45
C GLY A 48 11.99 1.29 9.51
N GLU A 49 11.63 0.66 8.37
CA GLU A 49 12.56 0.22 7.34
C GLU A 49 12.83 1.27 6.24
N VAL A 50 12.09 2.37 6.21
CA VAL A 50 12.24 3.44 5.22
C VAL A 50 13.36 4.39 5.63
N ASP A 51 14.21 4.78 4.67
CA ASP A 51 15.18 5.86 4.90
C ASP A 51 14.43 7.14 5.28
N GLY A 52 14.80 7.76 6.41
CA GLY A 52 14.15 8.99 6.90
C GLY A 52 14.19 10.18 5.92
N ASN A 53 15.07 10.13 4.92
CA ASN A 53 15.10 11.11 3.83
C ASN A 53 14.19 10.77 2.64
N ASP A 54 13.69 9.53 2.53
CA ASP A 54 12.77 9.11 1.47
C ASP A 54 11.31 9.26 1.91
N LEU A 55 10.74 10.42 1.55
CA LEU A 55 9.35 10.76 1.84
C LEU A 55 8.36 10.10 0.87
N ASN A 56 8.81 9.52 -0.24
CA ASN A 56 7.94 8.93 -1.25
C ASN A 56 7.06 7.80 -0.70
N PRO A 57 7.61 6.74 -0.07
CA PRO A 57 6.78 5.66 0.49
C PRO A 57 5.83 6.15 1.60
N ILE A 58 6.25 7.14 2.40
CA ILE A 58 5.43 7.75 3.45
C ILE A 58 4.24 8.50 2.83
N ALA A 59 4.50 9.35 1.84
CA ALA A 59 3.47 10.11 1.15
C ALA A 59 2.49 9.20 0.40
N LEU A 60 3.01 8.13 -0.22
CA LEU A 60 2.19 7.13 -0.91
C LEU A 60 1.27 6.40 0.06
N CYS A 61 1.83 5.88 1.16
CA CYS A 61 1.06 5.19 2.20
C CYS A 61 -0.04 6.08 2.76
N PHE A 62 0.29 7.33 3.12
CA PHE A 62 -0.67 8.29 3.63
C PHE A 62 -1.81 8.56 2.64
N ARG A 63 -1.48 8.78 1.36
CA ARG A 63 -2.50 9.03 0.33
C ARG A 63 -3.44 7.84 0.17
N LEU A 64 -2.90 6.62 0.11
CA LEU A 64 -3.70 5.41 -0.10
C LEU A 64 -4.60 5.08 1.09
N LEU A 65 -4.15 5.32 2.33
CA LEU A 65 -4.95 5.07 3.54
C LEU A 65 -6.08 6.09 3.76
N ARG A 66 -5.99 7.29 3.16
CA ARG A 66 -6.99 8.36 3.33
C ARG A 66 -8.16 8.26 2.35
N GLN A 67 -7.93 7.68 1.18
CA GLN A 67 -8.91 7.60 0.08
C GLN A 67 -10.15 6.79 0.48
#